data_AF-A0A031JSX1-F1
#
_entry.id   AF-A0A031JSX1-F1
#
_cell.length_a   1.000
_cell.length_b   1.000
_cell.length_c   1.000
_cell.angle_alpha   90.00
_cell.angle_beta   90.00
_cell.angle_gamma   90.00
#
_symmetry.space_group_name_H-M   'P 1'
#
loop_
_entity.id
_entity.type
_entity.pdbx_description
1 polymer ?
#
loop_
_entity_poly.entity_id
_entity_poly.type
_entity_poly.pdbx_seq_one_letter_code
_entity_poly.pdbx_strand_id
1 'polypeptide(L)'
;MSILDKVVAALTPPESDEDRANARARAEAYAPRAPWSAMVLDHHRQIDDAFAAVKVATDADTRRARLKELGALLTGHLEGVIYPPLSDVGDTGHATMAYTEQAAAKMQMGLLERMNPMSEDFEDKFGHLEGAVTHHVYEEEGKWFTELYASAPDADHAVIAKRYSEEFNCYMSGGDGAAMFGGVSNATGAPQRINSSKDLVHRSSAPQT
;
A
#
# COMPACT_ATOMS: atom_id res chain seq x y z
N MET A 1 5.74 22.98 -3.50
CA MET A 1 4.33 22.74 -3.86
C MET A 1 4.15 22.97 -5.35
N SER A 2 3.43 22.08 -6.04
CA SER A 2 3.12 22.23 -7.46
C SER A 2 1.95 23.19 -7.65
N ILE A 3 1.86 23.83 -8.82
CA ILE A 3 0.77 24.74 -9.19
C ILE A 3 -0.58 23.99 -9.27
N LEU A 4 -0.53 22.68 -9.53
CA LEU A 4 -1.71 21.81 -9.59
C LEU A 4 -2.35 21.59 -8.21
N ASP A 5 -1.54 21.44 -7.16
CA ASP A 5 -2.00 21.26 -5.78
C ASP A 5 -2.81 22.48 -5.28
N LYS A 6 -2.49 23.67 -5.79
CA LYS A 6 -3.18 24.93 -5.43
C LYS A 6 -4.52 25.13 -6.12
N VAL A 7 -4.77 24.47 -7.25
CA VAL A 7 -5.99 24.67 -8.04
C VAL A 7 -7.09 23.68 -7.63
N VAL A 8 -6.73 22.45 -7.22
CA VAL A 8 -7.70 21.45 -6.76
C VAL A 8 -8.22 21.77 -5.35
N ALA A 9 -7.35 22.22 -4.44
CA ALA A 9 -7.74 22.56 -3.07
C ALA A 9 -8.62 23.82 -2.93
N ALA A 10 -8.78 24.61 -4.00
CA ALA A 10 -9.43 25.93 -3.95
C ALA A 10 -10.89 25.96 -4.43
N LEU A 11 -11.43 24.88 -5.00
CA LEU A 11 -12.74 24.92 -5.68
C LEU A 11 -13.77 23.87 -5.23
N THR A 12 -13.37 22.85 -4.46
CA THR A 12 -14.30 21.92 -3.82
C THR A 12 -13.88 21.73 -2.37
N PRO A 13 -14.75 22.00 -1.37
CA PRO A 13 -14.47 21.61 0.00
C PRO A 13 -14.17 20.10 0.05
N PRO A 14 -13.23 19.64 0.90
CA PRO A 14 -13.06 18.21 1.11
C PRO A 14 -14.40 17.60 1.52
N GLU A 15 -14.67 16.38 1.06
CA GLU A 15 -15.91 15.68 1.34
C GLU A 15 -16.16 15.59 2.85
N SER A 16 -17.43 15.74 3.26
CA SER A 16 -17.77 15.66 4.67
C SER A 16 -17.75 14.21 5.18
N ASP A 17 -17.70 14.02 6.50
CA ASP A 17 -17.87 12.70 7.11
C ASP A 17 -19.22 12.07 6.72
N GLU A 18 -20.26 12.90 6.56
CA GLU A 18 -21.59 12.46 6.12
C GLU A 18 -21.56 11.99 4.67
N ASP A 19 -20.89 12.70 3.76
CA ASP A 19 -20.74 12.29 2.36
C ASP A 19 -20.01 10.95 2.25
N ARG A 20 -18.94 10.76 3.03
CA ARG A 20 -18.21 9.50 3.11
C ARG A 20 -19.07 8.36 3.65
N ALA A 21 -19.81 8.60 4.74
CA ALA A 21 -20.72 7.59 5.28
C ALA A 21 -21.81 7.19 4.28
N ASN A 22 -22.34 8.15 3.52
CA ASN A 22 -23.33 7.91 2.47
C ASN A 22 -22.74 7.13 1.28
N ALA A 23 -21.52 7.46 0.86
CA ALA A 23 -20.78 6.71 -0.16
C ALA A 23 -20.58 5.25 0.27
N ARG A 24 -20.11 5.03 1.50
CA ARG A 24 -19.92 3.70 2.08
C ARG A 24 -21.21 2.89 2.12
N ALA A 25 -22.29 3.47 2.63
CA ALA A 25 -23.58 2.81 2.70
C ALA A 25 -24.11 2.40 1.31
N ARG A 26 -23.85 3.21 0.27
CA ARG A 26 -24.18 2.87 -1.11
C ARG A 26 -23.37 1.67 -1.61
N ALA A 27 -22.05 1.65 -1.38
CA ALA A 27 -21.20 0.52 -1.76
C ALA A 27 -21.59 -0.77 -1.02
N GLU A 28 -21.87 -0.69 0.29
CA GLU A 28 -22.31 -1.82 1.11
C GLU A 28 -23.60 -2.46 0.61
N ALA A 29 -24.53 -1.68 0.06
CA ALA A 29 -25.78 -2.21 -0.49
C ALA A 29 -25.56 -3.18 -1.66
N TYR A 30 -24.42 -3.09 -2.36
CA TYR A 30 -24.06 -3.99 -3.45
C TYR A 30 -23.17 -5.16 -3.03
N ALA A 31 -22.56 -5.11 -1.83
CA ALA A 31 -21.64 -6.13 -1.33
C ALA A 31 -22.16 -7.58 -1.37
N PRO A 32 -23.47 -7.88 -1.15
CA PRO A 32 -23.99 -9.24 -1.29
C PRO A 32 -23.82 -9.85 -2.70
N ARG A 33 -23.67 -9.00 -3.72
CA ARG A 33 -23.51 -9.40 -5.12
C ARG A 33 -22.06 -9.35 -5.61
N ALA A 34 -21.15 -8.72 -4.85
CA ALA A 34 -19.72 -8.79 -5.11
C ALA A 34 -18.92 -9.04 -3.82
N PRO A 35 -18.51 -10.29 -3.59
CA PRO A 35 -17.70 -10.65 -2.43
C PRO A 35 -16.40 -9.85 -2.32
N TRP A 36 -15.83 -9.38 -3.43
CA TRP A 36 -14.63 -8.54 -3.41
C TRP A 36 -14.87 -7.19 -2.73
N SER A 37 -16.03 -6.56 -2.94
CA SER A 37 -16.27 -5.23 -2.36
C SER A 37 -16.46 -5.33 -0.85
N ALA A 38 -17.02 -6.43 -0.35
CA ALA A 38 -17.10 -6.64 1.10
C ALA A 38 -15.69 -6.67 1.73
N MET A 39 -14.72 -7.33 1.09
CA MET A 39 -13.33 -7.36 1.55
C MET A 39 -12.66 -5.98 1.47
N VAL A 40 -12.83 -5.30 0.33
CA VAL A 40 -12.30 -3.96 0.11
C VAL A 40 -12.82 -2.95 1.14
N LEU A 41 -14.14 -2.94 1.37
CA LEU A 41 -14.77 -2.08 2.38
C LEU A 41 -14.29 -2.39 3.80
N ASP A 42 -14.03 -3.67 4.11
CA ASP A 42 -13.42 -4.04 5.37
C ASP A 42 -11.99 -3.49 5.49
N HIS A 43 -11.20 -3.60 4.43
CA HIS A 43 -9.85 -3.05 4.38
C HIS A 43 -9.84 -1.52 4.48
N HIS A 44 -10.81 -0.81 3.89
CA HIS A 44 -10.96 0.64 4.06
C HIS A 44 -11.14 1.01 5.54
N ARG A 45 -11.95 0.27 6.29
CA ARG A 45 -12.12 0.51 7.73
C ARG A 45 -10.83 0.21 8.50
N GLN A 46 -10.11 -0.86 8.15
CA GLN A 46 -8.81 -1.16 8.75
C GLN A 46 -7.77 -0.05 8.47
N ILE A 47 -7.82 0.56 7.28
CA ILE A 47 -6.98 1.69 6.91
C ILE A 47 -7.35 2.94 7.74
N ASP A 48 -8.65 3.27 7.86
CA ASP A 48 -9.13 4.36 8.71
C ASP A 48 -8.64 4.19 10.17
N ASP A 49 -8.78 2.98 10.72
CA ASP A 49 -8.30 2.64 12.07
C ASP A 49 -6.78 2.74 12.19
N ALA A 50 -6.03 2.34 11.16
CA ALA A 50 -4.57 2.43 11.14
C ALA A 50 -4.09 3.89 11.08
N PHE A 51 -4.74 4.76 10.30
CA PHE A 51 -4.47 6.20 10.32
C PHE A 51 -4.70 6.79 11.72
N ALA A 52 -5.84 6.46 12.34
CA ALA A 52 -6.14 6.88 13.71
C ALA A 52 -5.07 6.39 14.71
N ALA A 53 -4.62 5.13 14.59
CA ALA A 53 -3.60 4.54 15.45
C ALA A 53 -2.24 5.28 15.38
N VAL A 54 -1.82 5.74 14.20
CA VAL A 54 -0.60 6.55 14.03
C VAL A 54 -0.75 7.91 14.73
N LYS A 55 -1.92 8.56 14.57
CA LYS A 55 -2.20 9.88 15.15
C LYS A 55 -2.21 9.88 16.67
N VAL A 56 -2.83 8.87 17.28
CA VAL A 56 -2.92 8.76 18.75
C VAL A 56 -1.64 8.25 19.41
N ALA A 57 -0.67 7.75 18.63
CA ALA A 57 0.62 7.32 19.18
C ALA A 57 1.38 8.52 19.78
N THR A 58 1.73 8.41 21.06
CA THR A 58 2.33 9.50 21.86
C THR A 58 3.85 9.47 21.90
N ASP A 59 4.47 8.45 21.32
CA ASP A 59 5.93 8.28 21.29
C ASP A 59 6.41 7.82 19.91
N ALA A 60 7.70 8.08 19.65
CA ALA A 60 8.31 7.87 18.36
C ALA A 60 8.33 6.40 17.91
N ASP A 61 8.52 5.47 18.83
CA ASP A 61 8.68 4.04 18.49
C ASP A 61 7.33 3.41 18.20
N THR A 62 6.32 3.70 19.02
CA THR A 62 4.93 3.31 18.76
C THR A 62 4.46 3.89 17.44
N ARG A 63 4.69 5.19 17.18
CA ARG A 63 4.25 5.84 15.95
C ARG A 63 4.89 5.23 14.70
N ARG A 64 6.18 4.89 14.74
CA ARG A 64 6.86 4.15 13.65
C ARG A 64 6.28 2.77 13.44
N ALA A 65 5.99 2.04 14.52
CA ALA A 65 5.39 0.71 14.43
C ALA A 65 4.01 0.79 13.76
N ARG A 66 3.16 1.72 14.18
CA ARG A 66 1.84 1.96 13.56
C ARG A 66 1.94 2.42 12.11
N LEU A 67 2.91 3.27 11.79
CA LEU A 67 3.16 3.71 10.41
C LEU A 67 3.54 2.52 9.52
N LYS A 68 4.35 1.59 10.03
CA LYS A 68 4.71 0.37 9.30
C LYS A 68 3.51 -0.55 9.09
N GLU A 69 2.64 -0.69 10.08
CA GLU A 69 1.38 -1.45 9.96
C GLU A 69 0.47 -0.83 8.89
N LEU A 70 0.29 0.50 8.91
CA LEU A 70 -0.43 1.23 7.88
C LEU A 70 0.19 1.02 6.49
N GLY A 71 1.52 1.10 6.37
CA GLY A 71 2.22 0.87 5.11
C GLY A 71 2.00 -0.54 4.55
N ALA A 72 1.98 -1.55 5.42
CA ALA A 72 1.66 -2.92 5.03
C ALA A 72 0.21 -3.05 4.55
N LEU A 73 -0.75 -2.45 5.28
CA LEU A 73 -2.16 -2.44 4.88
C LEU A 73 -2.37 -1.75 3.53
N LEU A 74 -1.84 -0.52 3.34
CA LEU A 74 -1.95 0.20 2.07
C LEU A 74 -1.30 -0.56 0.90
N THR A 75 -0.23 -1.32 1.17
CA THR A 75 0.44 -2.14 0.15
C THR A 75 -0.32 -3.44 -0.13
N GLY A 76 -0.93 -4.07 0.87
CA GLY A 76 -1.77 -5.25 0.65
C GLY A 76 -3.06 -4.90 -0.07
N HIS A 77 -3.65 -3.76 0.27
CA HIS A 77 -4.93 -3.28 -0.22
C HIS A 77 -4.92 -2.87 -1.70
N LEU A 78 -3.76 -2.86 -2.38
CA LEU A 78 -3.62 -2.43 -3.77
C LEU A 78 -4.70 -2.99 -4.69
N GLU A 79 -5.56 -2.09 -5.14
CA GLU A 79 -6.72 -2.39 -5.96
C GLU A 79 -6.40 -2.64 -7.44
N GLY A 80 -5.12 -2.59 -7.82
CA GLY A 80 -4.70 -2.81 -9.21
C GLY A 80 -5.13 -4.15 -9.82
N VAL A 81 -5.58 -5.11 -9.01
CA VAL A 81 -6.12 -6.40 -9.47
C VAL A 81 -7.64 -6.38 -9.74
N ILE A 82 -8.35 -5.34 -9.29
CA ILE A 82 -9.80 -5.17 -9.42
C ILE A 82 -10.18 -4.63 -10.80
N TYR A 83 -9.36 -3.72 -11.34
CA TYR A 83 -9.66 -2.96 -12.56
C TYR A 83 -9.24 -3.60 -13.91
N PRO A 84 -8.31 -4.57 -14.02
CA PRO A 84 -8.00 -5.19 -15.31
C PRO A 84 -9.20 -5.87 -16.00
N PRO A 85 -10.12 -6.57 -15.30
CA PRO A 85 -11.37 -7.04 -15.90
C PRO A 85 -12.26 -5.92 -16.47
N LEU A 86 -12.10 -4.67 -16.02
CA LEU A 86 -12.81 -3.49 -16.54
C LEU A 86 -12.15 -2.85 -17.77
N SER A 87 -10.88 -3.14 -18.02
CA SER A 87 -10.20 -2.61 -19.20
C SER A 87 -10.80 -3.15 -20.51
N ASP A 88 -11.44 -4.31 -20.46
CA ASP A 88 -12.15 -4.92 -21.60
C ASP A 88 -13.50 -4.23 -21.91
N VAL A 89 -14.06 -3.44 -20.99
CA VAL A 89 -15.30 -2.66 -21.19
C VAL A 89 -15.05 -1.17 -21.46
N GLY A 90 -13.78 -0.79 -21.64
CA GLY A 90 -13.37 0.56 -22.04
C GLY A 90 -13.19 1.58 -20.90
N ASP A 91 -13.29 1.14 -19.63
CA ASP A 91 -13.08 2.01 -18.46
C ASP A 91 -11.64 1.94 -17.93
N THR A 92 -10.70 2.44 -18.74
CA THR A 92 -9.26 2.48 -18.40
C THR A 92 -8.87 3.68 -17.52
N GLY A 93 -9.81 4.61 -17.30
CA GLY A 93 -9.60 5.85 -16.56
C GLY A 93 -9.36 5.59 -15.07
N HIS A 94 -10.31 4.92 -14.41
CA HIS A 94 -10.22 4.62 -12.97
C HIS A 94 -9.01 3.74 -12.65
N ALA A 95 -8.71 2.74 -13.47
CA ALA A 95 -7.52 1.89 -13.31
C ALA A 95 -6.22 2.72 -13.31
N THR A 96 -6.07 3.62 -14.27
CA THR A 96 -4.87 4.45 -14.40
C THR A 96 -4.73 5.43 -13.23
N MET A 97 -5.85 6.02 -12.78
CA MET A 97 -5.89 6.89 -11.61
C MET A 97 -5.50 6.13 -10.34
N ALA A 98 -6.15 4.99 -10.06
CA ALA A 98 -5.86 4.16 -8.90
C ALA A 98 -4.38 3.74 -8.84
N TYR A 99 -3.78 3.32 -9.96
CA TYR A 99 -2.35 2.99 -10.00
C TYR A 99 -1.46 4.20 -9.68
N THR A 100 -1.81 5.38 -10.19
CA THR A 100 -1.04 6.60 -9.98
C THR A 100 -1.12 7.05 -8.52
N GLU A 101 -2.31 7.01 -7.93
CA GLU A 101 -2.57 7.36 -6.53
C GLU A 101 -1.86 6.40 -5.57
N GLN A 102 -1.92 5.09 -5.84
CA GLN A 102 -1.19 4.08 -5.07
C GLN A 102 0.33 4.27 -5.15
N ALA A 103 0.87 4.59 -6.32
CA ALA A 103 2.30 4.89 -6.47
C ALA A 103 2.69 6.14 -5.66
N ALA A 104 1.86 7.18 -5.71
CA ALA A 104 2.07 8.40 -4.93
C ALA A 104 2.03 8.11 -3.41
N ALA A 105 1.05 7.34 -2.93
CA ALA A 105 0.92 6.94 -1.54
C ALA A 105 2.16 6.18 -1.04
N LYS A 106 2.66 5.20 -1.82
CA LYS A 106 3.91 4.49 -1.50
C LYS A 106 5.11 5.43 -1.39
N MET A 107 5.23 6.40 -2.29
CA MET A 107 6.29 7.40 -2.21
C MET A 107 6.16 8.28 -0.97
N GLN A 108 4.94 8.69 -0.58
CA GLN A 108 4.73 9.46 0.66
C GLN A 108 5.12 8.64 1.89
N MET A 109 4.75 7.35 1.94
CA MET A 109 5.12 6.44 3.03
C MET A 109 6.64 6.34 3.19
N GLY A 110 7.37 6.10 2.09
CA GLY A 110 8.84 6.04 2.13
C GLY A 110 9.50 7.37 2.55
N LEU A 111 8.84 8.52 2.35
CA LEU A 111 9.30 9.79 2.89
C LEU A 111 9.06 9.89 4.40
N LEU A 112 7.85 9.53 4.86
CA LEU A 112 7.47 9.55 6.28
C LEU A 112 8.37 8.68 7.15
N GLU A 113 8.78 7.51 6.65
CA GLU A 113 9.69 6.59 7.38
C GLU A 113 11.05 7.20 7.73
N ARG A 114 11.49 8.21 6.97
CA ARG A 114 12.79 8.87 7.18
C ARG A 114 12.69 10.16 7.98
N MET A 115 11.47 10.61 8.29
CA MET A 115 11.22 11.82 9.07
C MET A 115 11.32 11.55 10.57
N ASN A 116 11.45 12.61 11.35
CA ASN A 116 11.23 12.51 12.79
C ASN A 116 9.72 12.28 13.02
N PRO A 117 9.27 11.13 13.55
CA PRO A 117 7.85 10.84 13.68
C PRO A 117 7.13 11.81 14.62
N MET A 118 7.85 12.57 15.46
CA MET A 118 7.27 13.54 16.39
C MET A 118 7.37 15.01 15.92
N SER A 119 7.83 15.26 14.70
CA SER A 119 7.94 16.63 14.16
C SER A 119 6.64 17.10 13.49
N GLU A 120 6.42 18.41 13.47
CA GLU A 120 5.32 19.06 12.72
C GLU A 120 5.35 18.70 11.23
N ASP A 121 6.53 18.69 10.60
CA ASP A 121 6.70 18.27 9.20
C ASP A 121 6.16 16.85 8.93
N PHE A 122 6.26 15.95 9.91
CA PHE A 122 5.69 14.61 9.82
C PHE A 122 4.17 14.66 9.87
N GLU A 123 3.60 15.41 10.82
CA GLU A 123 2.15 15.55 10.98
C GLU A 123 1.51 16.14 9.72
N ASP A 124 2.09 17.20 9.16
CA ASP A 124 1.61 17.82 7.92
C ASP A 124 1.63 16.83 6.75
N LYS A 125 2.76 16.14 6.57
CA LYS A 125 2.94 15.14 5.51
C LYS A 125 1.99 13.96 5.68
N PHE A 126 1.79 13.51 6.92
CA PHE A 126 0.90 12.43 7.28
C PHE A 126 -0.56 12.80 7.02
N GLY A 127 -0.97 14.02 7.39
CA GLY A 127 -2.30 14.54 7.10
C GLY A 127 -2.58 14.68 5.60
N HIS A 128 -1.59 15.04 4.79
CA HIS A 128 -1.72 15.02 3.33
C HIS A 128 -1.93 13.61 2.77
N LEU A 129 -1.22 12.62 3.30
CA LEU A 129 -1.43 11.22 2.91
C LEU A 129 -2.82 10.74 3.33
N GLU A 130 -3.23 10.99 4.57
CA GLU A 130 -4.56 10.66 5.10
C GLU A 130 -5.64 11.27 4.20
N GLY A 131 -5.57 12.57 3.90
CA GLY A 131 -6.53 13.23 3.03
C GLY A 131 -6.60 12.65 1.61
N ALA A 132 -5.46 12.30 1.01
CA ALA A 132 -5.43 11.68 -0.31
C ALA A 132 -6.05 10.28 -0.33
N VAL A 133 -5.75 9.45 0.67
CA VAL A 133 -6.33 8.10 0.78
C VAL A 133 -7.82 8.17 1.10
N THR A 134 -8.24 9.07 1.99
CA THR A 134 -9.65 9.28 2.31
C THR A 134 -10.47 9.74 1.10
N HIS A 135 -9.90 10.60 0.25
CA HIS A 135 -10.54 11.03 -0.99
C HIS A 135 -10.67 9.87 -2.00
N HIS A 136 -9.60 9.09 -2.19
CA HIS A 136 -9.62 7.89 -3.04
C HIS A 136 -10.73 6.91 -2.62
N VAL A 137 -10.80 6.58 -1.33
CA VAL A 137 -11.84 5.72 -0.76
C VAL A 137 -13.25 6.28 -1.01
N TYR A 138 -13.43 7.60 -0.93
CA TYR A 138 -14.72 8.23 -1.23
C TYR A 138 -15.11 8.07 -2.71
N GLU A 139 -14.18 8.28 -3.64
CA GLU A 139 -14.45 8.11 -5.08
C GLU A 139 -14.81 6.66 -5.42
N GLU A 140 -14.10 5.71 -4.82
CA GLU A 140 -14.33 4.28 -4.99
C GLU A 140 -15.71 3.86 -4.49
N GLU A 141 -16.01 4.16 -3.23
CA GLU A 141 -17.27 3.77 -2.60
C GLU A 141 -18.47 4.52 -3.19
N GLY A 142 -18.29 5.80 -3.53
CA GLY A 142 -19.35 6.67 -4.02
C GLY A 142 -19.67 6.50 -5.51
N LYS A 143 -18.68 6.04 -6.29
CA LYS A 143 -18.77 6.01 -7.75
C LYS A 143 -18.17 4.74 -8.36
N TRP A 144 -16.87 4.51 -8.24
CA TRP A 144 -16.18 3.52 -9.09
C TRP A 144 -16.71 2.09 -8.85
N PHE A 145 -16.93 1.71 -7.59
CA PHE A 145 -17.52 0.40 -7.28
C PHE A 145 -18.93 0.28 -7.87
N THR A 146 -19.77 1.30 -7.72
CA THR A 146 -21.14 1.27 -8.26
C THR A 146 -21.17 1.16 -9.79
N GLU A 147 -20.20 1.76 -10.48
CA GLU A 147 -20.04 1.65 -11.93
C GLU A 147 -19.52 0.26 -12.33
N LEU A 148 -18.55 -0.29 -11.58
CA LEU A 148 -18.07 -1.67 -11.74
C LEU A 148 -19.21 -2.68 -11.55
N TYR A 149 -20.04 -2.52 -10.52
CA TYR A 149 -21.23 -3.35 -10.31
C TYR A 149 -22.23 -3.31 -11.47
N ALA A 150 -22.42 -2.14 -12.07
CA ALA A 150 -23.39 -1.96 -13.14
C ALA A 150 -22.90 -2.55 -14.47
N SER A 151 -21.58 -2.64 -14.66
CA SER A 151 -20.95 -2.99 -15.94
C SER A 151 -20.37 -4.39 -16.00
N ALA A 152 -19.94 -4.97 -14.88
CA ALA A 152 -19.32 -6.29 -14.85
C ALA A 152 -20.36 -7.45 -14.81
N PRO A 153 -20.13 -8.53 -15.57
CA PRO A 153 -20.84 -9.79 -15.39
C PRO A 153 -20.69 -10.38 -13.98
N ASP A 154 -21.73 -11.05 -13.46
CA ASP A 154 -21.70 -11.73 -12.15
C ASP A 154 -20.50 -12.71 -12.00
N ALA A 155 -20.10 -13.38 -13.09
CA ALA A 155 -18.95 -14.30 -13.09
C ALA A 155 -17.61 -13.60 -12.80
N ASP A 156 -17.47 -12.33 -13.19
CA ASP A 156 -16.24 -11.57 -13.01
C ASP A 156 -16.07 -11.13 -11.55
N HIS A 157 -17.16 -10.88 -10.82
CA HIS A 157 -17.10 -10.58 -9.39
C HIS A 157 -16.47 -11.72 -8.57
N ALA A 158 -16.71 -12.98 -8.93
CA ALA A 158 -16.07 -14.12 -8.26
C ALA A 158 -14.56 -14.20 -8.58
N VAL A 159 -14.18 -13.93 -9.84
CA VAL A 159 -12.78 -13.91 -10.28
C VAL A 159 -12.02 -12.77 -9.59
N ILE A 160 -12.60 -11.57 -9.56
CA ILE A 160 -12.04 -10.41 -8.86
C ILE A 160 -11.84 -10.73 -7.38
N ALA A 161 -12.83 -11.31 -6.71
CA ALA A 161 -12.73 -11.67 -5.29
C ALA A 161 -11.56 -12.62 -5.03
N LYS A 162 -11.44 -13.66 -5.86
CA LYS A 162 -10.31 -14.61 -5.74
C LYS A 162 -8.98 -13.90 -5.93
N ARG A 163 -8.82 -13.11 -7.00
CA ARG A 163 -7.55 -12.39 -7.29
C ARG A 163 -7.18 -11.38 -6.22
N TYR A 164 -8.15 -10.59 -5.77
CA TYR A 164 -7.97 -9.63 -4.69
C TYR A 164 -7.50 -10.32 -3.41
N SER A 165 -8.17 -11.41 -3.01
CA SER A 165 -7.78 -12.15 -1.81
C SER A 165 -6.38 -12.78 -1.92
N GLU A 166 -5.99 -13.30 -3.09
CA GLU A 166 -4.65 -13.85 -3.32
C GLU A 166 -3.57 -12.78 -3.18
N GLU A 167 -3.77 -11.63 -3.81
CA GLU A 167 -2.79 -10.53 -3.77
C GLU A 167 -2.67 -9.95 -2.37
N PHE A 168 -3.80 -9.64 -1.71
CA PHE A 168 -3.80 -9.13 -0.34
C PHE A 168 -3.08 -10.08 0.62
N ASN A 169 -3.37 -11.39 0.53
CA ASN A 169 -2.75 -12.39 1.39
C ASN A 169 -1.25 -12.55 1.14
N CYS A 170 -0.74 -12.31 -0.06
CA CYS A 170 0.71 -12.32 -0.32
C CYS A 170 1.44 -11.28 0.54
N TYR A 171 0.88 -10.08 0.67
CA TYR A 171 1.46 -9.02 1.49
C TYR A 171 1.24 -9.23 2.98
N MET A 172 0.10 -9.79 3.39
CA MET A 172 -0.23 -9.98 4.81
C MET A 172 0.35 -11.26 5.41
N SER A 173 0.54 -12.34 4.62
CA SER A 173 1.04 -13.65 5.09
C SER A 173 2.55 -13.81 4.94
N GLY A 174 3.20 -12.92 4.18
CA GLY A 174 4.66 -12.86 4.04
C GLY A 174 5.26 -12.02 5.16
N GLY A 175 5.53 -12.66 6.30
CA GLY A 175 6.35 -12.12 7.38
C GLY A 175 7.80 -11.90 6.95
N ASP A 176 8.00 -10.91 6.07
CA ASP A 176 9.24 -10.25 5.66
C ASP A 176 8.94 -9.09 4.67
N GLY A 177 7.74 -8.49 4.71
CA GLY A 177 7.46 -7.21 4.04
C GLY A 177 8.39 -6.05 4.49
N ALA A 178 9.14 -6.27 5.57
CA ALA A 178 10.23 -5.41 6.01
C ALA A 178 11.51 -5.51 5.15
N ALA A 179 11.70 -6.60 4.38
CA ALA A 179 12.92 -6.85 3.61
C ALA A 179 12.89 -6.27 2.18
N MET A 180 11.71 -5.96 1.63
CA MET A 180 11.62 -5.30 0.31
C MET A 180 11.88 -3.79 0.36
N PHE A 181 11.88 -3.19 1.56
CA PHE A 181 12.14 -1.76 1.77
C PHE A 181 13.22 -1.48 2.83
N GLY A 182 13.93 -2.51 3.29
CA GLY A 182 14.93 -2.44 4.35
C GLY A 182 16.38 -2.38 3.87
N GLY A 183 16.92 -1.17 3.75
CA GLY A 183 18.32 -0.89 4.08
C GLY A 183 19.37 -1.12 2.99
N VAL A 184 19.92 -0.01 2.49
CA VAL A 184 21.32 0.00 2.08
C VAL A 184 22.13 -0.37 3.31
N SER A 185 22.48 -1.65 3.43
CA SER A 185 23.47 -2.11 4.39
C SER A 185 24.78 -1.44 4.02
N ASN A 186 25.21 -0.50 4.85
CA ASN A 186 26.54 0.08 4.78
C ASN A 186 27.52 -0.98 5.30
N ALA A 187 27.72 -2.04 4.50
CA ALA A 187 28.78 -3.00 4.73
C ALA A 187 30.09 -2.33 4.33
N THR A 188 30.76 -1.71 5.29
CA THR A 188 32.20 -1.51 5.27
C THR A 188 32.88 -2.88 5.31
N GLY A 189 32.85 -3.58 4.17
CA GLY A 189 33.59 -4.81 3.92
C GLY A 189 34.55 -4.55 2.77
N ALA A 190 35.79 -4.21 3.10
CA ALA A 190 36.87 -4.05 2.12
C ALA A 190 37.02 -5.33 1.27
N PRO A 191 37.29 -5.22 -0.04
CA PRO A 191 37.42 -6.38 -0.91
C PRO A 191 38.68 -7.18 -0.52
N GLN A 192 38.48 -8.41 -0.06
CA GLN A 192 39.58 -9.34 0.18
C GLN A 192 40.17 -9.76 -1.16
N ARG A 193 41.35 -9.21 -1.47
CA ARG A 193 42.18 -9.61 -2.58
C ARG A 193 42.57 -11.08 -2.42
N ILE A 194 42.12 -11.91 -3.35
CA ILE A 194 42.75 -13.17 -3.72
C ILE A 194 44.24 -12.93 -3.95
N ASN A 195 45.08 -13.54 -3.10
CA ASN A 195 46.52 -13.60 -3.35
C ASN A 195 46.99 -15.04 -3.22
N SER A 196 47.39 -15.58 -4.37
CA SER A 196 48.04 -16.87 -4.54
C SER A 196 49.38 -16.93 -3.79
N SER A 197 49.81 -18.17 -3.55
CA SER A 197 51.17 -18.57 -3.18
C SER A 197 51.59 -18.33 -1.74
N LYS A 198 51.30 -19.31 -0.89
CA LYS A 198 52.26 -19.99 0.01
C LYS A 198 51.47 -20.99 0.85
N ASP A 199 51.62 -22.27 0.51
CA ASP A 199 51.70 -23.40 1.44
C ASP A 199 51.97 -24.67 0.63
N LEU A 200 53.16 -24.67 0.03
CA LEU A 200 53.87 -25.91 -0.25
C LEU A 200 54.81 -26.11 0.95
N VAL A 201 54.78 -27.31 1.53
CA VAL A 201 55.90 -28.06 2.13
C VAL A 201 55.45 -28.86 3.37
N HIS A 202 55.63 -30.19 3.22
CA HIS A 202 55.77 -31.25 4.23
C HIS A 202 54.52 -31.85 4.88
N ARG A 203 54.15 -33.06 4.39
CA ARG A 203 54.75 -34.30 4.91
C ARG A 203 54.51 -35.50 3.99
N SER A 204 55.63 -36.12 3.62
CA SER A 204 55.76 -37.47 3.09
C SER A 204 55.44 -38.50 4.18
N SER A 205 54.74 -39.59 3.81
CA SER A 205 55.17 -40.98 4.00
C SER A 205 54.05 -41.95 3.61
N ALA A 206 54.32 -42.78 2.60
CA ALA A 206 53.60 -44.01 2.27
C ALA A 206 53.93 -45.12 3.33
N PRO A 207 53.41 -46.37 3.29
CA PRO A 207 53.46 -47.27 2.13
C PRO A 207 52.25 -48.22 1.90
N GLN A 208 52.22 -48.75 0.65
CA GLN A 208 51.94 -50.14 0.17
C GLN A 208 50.89 -50.98 0.93
N THR A 209 49.91 -51.62 0.28
CA THR A 209 49.96 -52.51 -0.90
C THR A 209 48.68 -52.49 -1.71
#